data_AF-A0A445IY65-F1
#
_entry.id   AF-A0A445IY65-F1
#
_cell.length_a   1.000
_cell.length_b   1.000
_cell.length_c   1.000
_cell.angle_alpha   90.00
_cell.angle_beta   90.00
_cell.angle_gamma   90.00
#
_symmetry.space_group_name_H-M   'P 1'
#
loop_
_entity.id
_entity.type
_entity.pdbx_description
1 polymer ?
#
loop_
_entity_poly.entity_id
_entity_poly.type
_entity_poly.pdbx_seq_one_letter_code
_entity_poly.pdbx_strand_id
1 'polypeptide(L)'
;MRMGNLLWFGIVAALVFSFWVDSFSAYEYHHFNETELSLLESQEQVHSSLLGRTSVMVGLTVIQSAAGKGAVCLDGTLPAYHLHRGYGSGANSWIVNLEVSHEYDLSN
;
A
#
# COMPACT_ATOMS: atom_id res chain seq x y z
N MET A 1 -18.24 -45.91 -20.72
CA MET A 1 -18.39 -45.05 -19.53
C MET A 1 -19.72 -44.31 -19.67
N ARG A 2 -20.64 -44.45 -18.71
CA ARG A 2 -22.03 -43.98 -18.82
C ARG A 2 -22.08 -42.44 -18.95
N MET A 3 -22.68 -41.94 -20.03
CA MET A 3 -22.79 -40.52 -20.40
C MET A 3 -23.31 -39.61 -19.27
N GLY A 4 -24.12 -40.15 -18.34
CA GLY A 4 -24.65 -39.40 -17.19
C GLY A 4 -23.59 -38.89 -16.22
N ASN A 5 -22.43 -39.55 -16.11
CA ASN A 5 -21.38 -39.12 -15.19
C ASN A 5 -20.69 -37.84 -15.69
N LEU A 6 -20.52 -37.68 -17.01
CA LEU A 6 -19.89 -36.50 -17.61
C LEU A 6 -20.74 -35.23 -17.43
N LEU A 7 -22.06 -35.38 -17.57
CA LEU A 7 -23.03 -34.30 -17.36
C LEU A 7 -23.00 -33.83 -15.90
N TRP A 8 -22.93 -34.76 -14.94
CA TRP A 8 -22.81 -34.45 -13.52
C TRP A 8 -21.52 -33.68 -13.21
N PHE A 9 -20.38 -34.11 -13.75
CA PHE A 9 -19.12 -33.41 -13.57
C PHE A 9 -19.15 -31.97 -14.11
N GLY A 10 -19.80 -31.75 -15.26
CA GLY A 10 -19.97 -30.40 -15.82
C GLY A 10 -20.80 -29.48 -14.91
N ILE A 11 -21.89 -29.99 -14.34
CA ILE A 11 -22.76 -29.22 -13.43
C ILE A 11 -22.01 -28.85 -12.14
N VAL A 12 -21.30 -29.80 -11.54
CA VAL A 12 -20.52 -29.55 -10.31
C VAL A 12 -19.40 -28.54 -10.57
N ALA A 13 -18.70 -28.66 -11.70
CA ALA A 13 -17.66 -27.71 -12.09
C ALA A 13 -18.21 -26.31 -12.31
N ALA A 14 -19.36 -26.16 -12.96
CA ALA A 14 -20.01 -24.87 -13.19
C ALA A 14 -20.42 -24.20 -11.87
N LEU A 15 -21.02 -24.93 -10.93
CA LEU A 15 -21.40 -24.39 -9.62
C LEU A 15 -20.18 -23.88 -8.83
N VAL A 16 -19.10 -24.67 -8.80
CA VAL A 16 -17.84 -24.27 -8.15
C VAL A 16 -17.24 -23.03 -8.83
N PHE A 17 -17.30 -22.96 -10.16
CA PHE A 17 -16.82 -21.80 -10.90
C PHE A 17 -17.66 -20.55 -10.62
N SER A 18 -18.99 -20.67 -10.46
CA SER A 18 -19.86 -19.57 -10.02
C SER A 18 -19.47 -19.04 -8.64
N PHE A 19 -19.22 -19.92 -7.65
CA PHE A 19 -18.72 -19.51 -6.33
C PHE A 19 -17.35 -18.83 -6.37
N TRP A 20 -16.52 -19.13 -7.37
CA TRP A 20 -15.24 -18.45 -7.58
C TRP A 20 -15.39 -17.10 -8.30
N VAL A 21 -16.31 -17.02 -9.28
CA VAL A 21 -16.53 -15.82 -10.11
C VAL A 21 -17.21 -14.69 -9.33
N ASP A 22 -18.02 -14.99 -8.31
CA ASP A 22 -18.60 -13.96 -7.43
C ASP A 22 -17.55 -13.26 -6.56
N SER A 23 -16.34 -13.81 -6.39
CA SER A 23 -15.22 -13.16 -5.70
C SER A 23 -14.43 -12.18 -6.59
N PHE A 24 -14.73 -12.09 -7.89
CA PHE A 24 -14.05 -11.16 -8.80
C PHE A 24 -14.89 -9.90 -9.09
N SER A 25 -16.21 -9.94 -8.90
CA SER A 25 -17.12 -8.84 -9.26
C SER A 25 -17.72 -8.13 -8.06
N ALA A 26 -16.84 -7.65 -7.17
CA ALA A 26 -17.17 -6.56 -6.25
C ALA A 26 -15.94 -5.67 -6.09
N TYR A 27 -15.46 -5.10 -7.20
CA TYR A 27 -14.65 -3.90 -7.10
C TYR A 27 -15.62 -2.74 -6.87
N GLU A 28 -15.77 -2.33 -5.62
CA GLU A 28 -16.46 -1.08 -5.30
C GLU A 28 -15.55 0.05 -5.80
N TYR A 29 -15.90 0.62 -6.95
CA TYR A 29 -15.23 1.82 -7.47
C TYR A 29 -15.69 2.99 -6.61
N HIS A 30 -15.01 3.21 -5.49
CA HIS A 30 -15.19 4.42 -4.69
C HIS A 30 -14.72 5.61 -5.53
N HIS A 31 -15.67 6.27 -6.19
CA HIS A 31 -15.44 7.59 -6.76
C HIS A 31 -15.32 8.57 -5.58
N PHE A 32 -14.08 8.82 -5.17
CA PHE A 32 -13.79 9.84 -4.17
C PHE A 32 -14.04 11.21 -4.82
N ASN A 33 -15.04 11.93 -4.34
CA ASN A 33 -15.47 13.20 -4.95
C ASN A 33 -14.44 14.30 -4.65
N GLU A 34 -13.68 14.71 -5.68
CA GLU A 34 -12.62 15.73 -5.64
C GLU A 34 -13.03 17.06 -4.96
N THR A 35 -14.33 17.40 -4.97
CA THR A 35 -14.83 18.64 -4.38
C THR A 35 -14.79 18.66 -2.85
N GLU A 36 -14.87 17.50 -2.18
CA GLU A 36 -14.78 17.43 -0.71
C GLU A 36 -13.31 17.53 -0.23
N LEU A 37 -12.35 17.09 -1.05
CA LEU A 37 -10.91 17.17 -0.78
C LEU A 37 -10.42 18.61 -0.84
N SER A 38 -10.88 19.38 -1.84
CA SER A 38 -10.52 20.80 -1.99
C SER A 38 -11.08 21.70 -0.89
N LEU A 39 -12.25 21.37 -0.32
CA LEU A 39 -12.79 22.08 0.84
C LEU A 39 -11.96 21.82 2.12
N LEU A 40 -11.51 20.58 2.32
CA LEU A 40 -10.59 20.23 3.42
C LEU A 40 -9.22 20.89 3.27
N GLU A 41 -8.68 20.93 2.05
CA GLU A 41 -7.38 21.56 1.74
C GLU A 41 -7.38 23.07 2.06
N SER A 42 -8.50 23.75 1.82
CA SER A 42 -8.67 25.17 2.17
C SER A 42 -8.70 25.44 3.68
N GLN A 43 -9.18 24.47 4.47
CA GLN A 43 -9.30 24.58 5.93
C GLN A 43 -7.99 24.19 6.65
N GLU A 44 -7.18 23.32 6.06
CA GLU A 44 -5.88 22.91 6.62
C GLU A 44 -4.83 24.02 6.59
N GLN A 45 -4.90 24.97 5.65
CA GLN A 45 -3.92 26.05 5.55
C GLN A 45 -4.06 27.10 6.66
N VAL A 46 -5.27 27.28 7.21
CA VAL A 46 -5.55 28.19 8.34
C VAL A 46 -5.40 27.48 9.69
N HIS A 47 -5.73 26.18 9.80
CA HIS A 47 -5.54 25.44 11.05
C HIS A 47 -4.06 25.12 11.31
N SER A 48 -3.27 24.87 10.27
CA SER A 48 -1.81 24.64 10.33
C SER A 48 -1.00 25.83 10.87
N SER A 49 -1.55 27.05 10.79
CA SER A 49 -0.87 28.28 11.22
C SER A 49 -1.24 28.71 12.63
N LEU A 50 -2.38 28.26 13.18
CA LEU A 50 -2.80 28.56 14.56
C LEU A 50 -2.38 27.47 15.57
N LEU A 51 -2.36 26.21 15.14
CA LEU A 51 -1.76 25.10 15.88
C LEU A 51 -0.45 24.78 15.16
N GLY A 52 0.64 25.44 15.58
CA GLY A 52 1.94 25.34 14.92
C GLY A 52 2.25 23.90 14.54
N ARG A 53 2.36 23.63 13.24
CA ARG A 53 2.72 22.31 12.69
C ARG A 53 3.99 21.82 13.35
N THR A 54 3.86 21.04 14.42
CA THR A 54 4.93 20.20 14.91
C THR A 54 5.10 19.12 13.85
N SER A 55 6.00 19.35 12.89
CA SER A 55 6.40 18.31 11.96
C SER A 55 6.85 17.12 12.81
N VAL A 56 6.18 15.98 12.63
CA VAL A 56 6.55 14.77 13.35
C VAL A 56 7.86 14.30 12.72
N MET A 57 8.96 14.66 13.36
CA MET A 57 10.29 14.19 12.98
C MET A 57 10.42 12.73 13.39
N VAL A 58 10.51 11.85 12.41
CA VAL A 58 10.71 10.41 12.63
C VAL A 58 12.20 10.12 12.48
N GLY A 59 12.77 9.42 13.46
CA GLY A 59 14.19 9.05 13.41
C GLY A 59 14.48 7.96 12.37
N LEU A 60 15.64 8.06 11.73
CA LEU A 60 16.17 7.04 10.82
C LEU A 60 16.78 5.88 11.63
N THR A 61 16.40 4.65 11.30
CA THR A 61 16.96 3.43 11.91
C THR A 61 17.74 2.62 10.88
N VAL A 62 19.05 2.47 11.11
CA VAL A 62 19.94 1.68 10.24
C VAL A 62 19.86 0.19 10.58
N ILE A 63 19.81 -0.67 9.56
CA ILE A 63 19.72 -2.13 9.73
C ILE A 63 21.13 -2.71 9.88
N GLN A 64 21.63 -2.79 11.12
CA GLN A 64 23.00 -3.23 11.42
C GLN A 64 23.33 -4.64 10.89
N SER A 65 22.36 -5.56 10.91
CA SER A 65 22.57 -6.93 10.45
C SER A 65 22.51 -7.11 8.92
N ALA A 66 22.28 -6.03 8.16
CA ALA A 66 22.05 -6.13 6.72
C ALA A 66 23.33 -6.54 5.95
N ALA A 67 24.50 -6.00 6.34
CA ALA A 67 25.79 -6.36 5.74
C ALA A 67 26.11 -7.85 5.89
N GLY A 68 25.81 -8.46 7.05
CA GLY A 68 26.01 -9.91 7.26
C GLY A 68 25.16 -10.79 6.33
N LYS A 69 24.13 -10.22 5.70
CA LYS A 69 23.26 -10.87 4.71
C LYS A 69 23.55 -10.42 3.28
N GLY A 70 24.55 -9.56 3.06
CA GLY A 70 24.85 -8.96 1.76
C GLY A 70 23.81 -7.95 1.26
N ALA A 71 22.90 -7.48 2.13
CA ALA A 71 21.91 -6.47 1.78
C ALA A 71 22.50 -5.07 2.04
N VAL A 72 22.89 -4.38 0.97
CA VAL A 72 23.48 -3.03 0.99
C VAL A 72 22.87 -2.16 -0.09
N CYS A 73 22.98 -0.85 0.07
CA CYS A 73 22.63 0.14 -0.94
C CYS A 73 23.62 0.09 -2.13
N LEU A 74 23.31 0.81 -3.22
CA LEU A 74 24.17 0.88 -4.41
C LEU A 74 25.56 1.47 -4.13
N ASP A 75 25.67 2.33 -3.11
CA ASP A 75 26.92 2.92 -2.63
C ASP A 75 27.65 2.04 -1.58
N GLY A 76 27.10 0.86 -1.26
CA GLY A 76 27.66 -0.06 -0.26
C GLY A 76 27.32 0.30 1.19
N THR A 77 26.55 1.36 1.44
CA THR A 77 26.08 1.69 2.79
C THR A 77 24.98 0.75 3.27
N LEU A 78 24.71 0.77 4.58
CA LEU A 78 23.65 -0.04 5.18
C LEU A 78 22.27 0.57 4.88
N PRO A 79 21.26 -0.23 4.53
CA PRO A 79 19.90 0.25 4.37
C PRO A 79 19.32 0.72 5.71
N ALA A 80 18.34 1.61 5.63
CA ALA A 80 17.69 2.20 6.79
C ALA A 80 16.20 2.47 6.53
N TYR A 81 15.42 2.70 7.59
CA TYR A 81 14.00 3.03 7.50
C TYR A 81 13.58 4.07 8.54
N HIS A 82 12.51 4.80 8.26
CA HIS A 82 11.79 5.63 9.23
C HIS A 82 10.58 4.86 9.76
N LEU A 83 10.42 4.78 11.09
CA LEU A 83 9.29 4.09 11.71
C LEU A 83 8.56 4.99 12.69
N HIS A 84 7.31 5.31 12.36
CA HIS A 84 6.34 5.86 13.29
C HIS A 84 5.35 4.74 13.66
N ARG A 85 5.23 4.40 14.95
CA ARG A 85 4.38 3.29 15.42
C ARG A 85 2.87 3.55 15.28
N GLY A 86 2.50 4.78 14.92
CA GLY A 86 1.10 5.21 14.92
C GLY A 86 0.56 5.38 16.34
N TYR A 87 -0.70 5.80 16.45
CA TYR A 87 -1.42 5.95 17.70
C TYR A 87 -2.92 5.77 17.46
N GLY A 88 -3.70 5.61 18.54
CA GLY A 88 -5.15 5.49 18.46
C GLY A 88 -5.60 4.31 17.60
N SER A 89 -6.53 4.56 16.69
CA SER A 89 -7.06 3.55 15.74
C SER A 89 -6.02 3.01 14.75
N GLY A 90 -4.94 3.75 14.50
CA GLY A 90 -3.87 3.36 13.59
C GLY A 90 -2.75 2.51 14.21
N ALA A 91 -2.78 2.24 15.52
CA ALA A 91 -1.66 1.57 16.22
C ALA A 91 -1.40 0.12 15.78
N ASN A 92 -2.39 -0.53 15.17
CA ASN A 92 -2.29 -1.91 14.65
C ASN A 92 -2.30 -1.97 13.12
N SER A 93 -2.24 -0.82 12.45
CA SER A 93 -2.28 -0.71 10.99
C SER A 93 -0.91 -0.31 10.48
N TRP A 94 -0.43 -0.98 9.43
CA TRP A 94 0.92 -0.81 8.92
C TRP A 94 0.88 -0.26 7.50
N ILE A 95 1.68 0.78 7.25
CA ILE A 95 1.91 1.34 5.93
C ILE A 95 3.40 1.27 5.66
N VAL A 96 3.77 0.67 4.52
CA VAL A 96 5.15 0.60 4.05
C VAL A 96 5.26 1.47 2.82
N ASN A 97 6.02 2.56 2.93
CA ASN A 97 6.34 3.44 1.81
C ASN A 97 7.72 3.08 1.27
N LEU A 98 7.82 2.86 -0.04
CA LEU A 98 9.09 2.61 -0.74
C LEU A 98 9.40 3.82 -1.59
N GLU A 99 10.46 4.54 -1.22
CA GLU A 99 10.93 5.67 -2.03
C GLU A 99 11.71 5.16 -3.25
N VAL A 100 11.44 5.78 -4.39
CA VAL A 100 12.19 5.55 -5.61
C VAL A 100 12.68 6.89 -6.13
N SER A 101 13.97 6.98 -6.44
CA SER A 101 14.55 8.10 -7.15
C SER A 101 14.52 7.80 -8.65
N HIS A 102 13.93 8.71 -9.42
CA HIS A 102 14.11 8.70 -10.87
C HIS A 102 15.36 9.53 -11.20
N GLU A 103 16.43 8.85 -11.57
CA GLU A 103 17.57 9.50 -12.22
C GLU A 103 17.17 9.76 -13.67
N TYR A 104 16.94 11.03 -14.04
CA TYR A 104 16.87 11.40 -15.45
C TYR A 104 18.30 11.47 -15.96
N ASP A 105 18.70 10.46 -16.73
CA ASP A 105 19.98 10.48 -17.43
C ASP A 105 19.93 11.60 -18.49
N LEU A 106 20.44 12.79 -18.14
CA LEU A 106 20.59 13.94 -19.03
C LEU A 106 21.77 13.74 -20.00
N SER A 107 21.95 12.53 -20.51
CA SER A 107 22.93 12.20 -21.53
C SER A 107 22.25 12.22 -22.91
N ASN A 108 22.00 13.43 -23.43
CA ASN A 108 21.93 13.69 -24.88
C ASN A 108 22.39 15.11 -25.18
#